data_AF-A0A2R7RDZ8-F1
#
_entry.id   AF-A0A2R7RDZ8-F1
#
_cell.length_a   1.000
_cell.length_b   1.000
_cell.length_c   1.000
_cell.angle_alpha   90.00
_cell.angle_beta   90.00
_cell.angle_gamma   90.00
#
_symmetry.space_group_name_H-M   'P 1'
#
loop_
_entity.id
_entity.type
_entity.pdbx_description
1 polymer ?
#
loop_
_entity_poly.entity_id
_entity_poly.type
_entity_poly.pdbx_seq_one_letter_code
_entity_poly.pdbx_strand_id
1 'polypeptide(L)'
;MKIPDEVLTATQARFQERRGPRADTEEKIAEAQTPEGSILNVDAPERVALRSRRVLRQPVVMDALRATADTSPAAEGRVQDVHVLERIIGGNNLLGIAFLELGSTVSRSVGRIIVRDRFQIRGFGTGFMISPRLALTNNHVLPDAPSARFSRLEFNFQNGLSGLPLTTSQFDLEPDTFFRTDAGLDVTIVAVAAQSRPDGTTASVPLAGFGFNRTTKDQGKILLGESINIIQHPEGQEKQLALQQNELIDRFDQFLHYHTDTSPGSSGSPLFNNQWEILGLHHSGVPARNEAGEILTVDGTVWDKTQDELKIQWIANEGIRISSILTWLGQAADGLNAQERILLEEALNPPSLPTGPQQPAEEQQHSRLAAQPVPRLPATTDGAVAFTIPLHITLRVGEIRHDTG
;
A
#
# COMPACT_ATOMS: atom_id res chain seq x y z
N MET A 1 20.36 -0.48 3.14
CA MET A 1 19.95 -0.85 4.51
C MET A 1 19.83 -2.35 4.53
N LYS A 2 20.33 -3.02 5.57
CA LYS A 2 20.39 -4.48 5.62
C LYS A 2 19.38 -5.01 6.64
N ILE A 3 18.65 -6.06 6.26
CA ILE A 3 17.81 -6.81 7.19
C ILE A 3 18.73 -7.41 8.26
N PRO A 4 18.39 -7.33 9.56
CA PRO A 4 19.22 -7.91 10.61
C PRO A 4 19.43 -9.42 10.43
N ASP A 5 20.64 -9.91 10.68
CA ASP A 5 20.97 -11.35 10.57
C ASP A 5 20.05 -12.22 11.46
N GLU A 6 19.60 -11.69 12.61
CA GLU A 6 18.63 -12.35 13.50
C GLU A 6 17.25 -12.52 12.84
N VAL A 7 16.77 -11.49 12.14
CA VAL A 7 15.49 -11.53 11.41
C VAL A 7 15.57 -12.57 10.29
N LEU A 8 16.63 -12.54 9.48
CA LEU A 8 16.84 -13.53 8.40
C LEU A 8 16.92 -14.96 8.94
N THR A 9 17.63 -15.15 10.05
CA THR A 9 17.76 -16.47 10.70
C THR A 9 16.40 -16.96 11.23
N ALA A 10 15.62 -16.08 11.85
CA ALA A 10 14.30 -16.43 12.37
C ALA A 10 13.29 -16.72 11.24
N THR A 11 13.31 -15.92 10.16
CA THR A 11 12.52 -16.15 8.95
C THR A 11 12.86 -17.53 8.35
N GLN A 12 14.16 -17.84 8.22
CA GLN A 12 14.61 -19.14 7.72
C GLN A 12 14.14 -20.29 8.60
N ALA A 13 14.25 -20.16 9.92
CA ALA A 13 13.84 -21.21 10.86
C ALA A 13 12.35 -21.52 10.74
N ARG A 14 11.49 -20.49 10.71
CA ARG A 14 10.04 -20.64 10.49
C ARG A 14 9.73 -21.33 9.16
N PHE A 15 10.42 -20.95 8.09
CA PHE A 15 10.22 -21.53 6.76
C PHE A 15 10.60 -23.02 6.71
N GLN A 16 11.66 -23.41 7.42
CA GLN A 16 12.09 -24.81 7.50
C GLN A 16 11.19 -25.65 8.41
N GLU A 17 10.78 -25.12 9.55
CA GLU A 17 9.86 -25.80 10.49
C GLU A 17 8.55 -26.21 9.83
N ARG A 18 8.05 -25.38 8.90
CA ARG A 18 6.80 -25.61 8.17
C ARG A 18 6.97 -26.29 6.80
N ARG A 19 8.15 -26.84 6.47
CA ARG A 19 8.42 -27.41 5.13
C ARG A 19 7.37 -28.45 4.68
N GLY A 20 6.98 -29.37 5.56
CA GLY A 20 5.96 -30.38 5.24
C GLY A 20 4.58 -29.77 4.99
N PRO A 21 3.97 -29.09 5.98
CA PRO A 21 2.68 -28.44 5.81
C PRO A 21 2.60 -27.45 4.64
N ARG A 22 3.70 -26.74 4.34
CA ARG A 22 3.79 -25.82 3.20
C ARG A 22 3.83 -26.58 1.88
N ALA A 23 4.56 -27.69 1.77
CA ALA A 23 4.56 -28.52 0.57
C ALA A 23 3.15 -29.06 0.25
N ASP A 24 2.42 -29.54 1.26
CA ASP A 24 1.02 -29.96 1.11
C ASP A 24 0.12 -28.79 0.66
N THR A 25 0.41 -27.57 1.12
CA THR A 25 -0.32 -26.36 0.73
C THR A 25 -0.01 -25.98 -0.73
N GLU A 26 1.26 -25.99 -1.13
CA GLU A 26 1.69 -25.72 -2.49
C GLU A 26 1.10 -26.74 -3.48
N GLU A 27 1.00 -28.02 -3.12
CA GLU A 27 0.33 -29.05 -3.91
C GLU A 27 -1.18 -28.74 -4.07
N LYS A 28 -1.87 -28.41 -2.98
CA LYS A 28 -3.29 -28.02 -3.04
C LYS A 28 -3.53 -26.75 -3.85
N ILE A 29 -2.60 -25.78 -3.81
CA ILE A 29 -2.67 -24.58 -4.65
C ILE A 29 -2.56 -24.97 -6.12
N ALA A 30 -1.61 -25.84 -6.47
CA ALA A 30 -1.46 -26.34 -7.84
C ALA A 30 -2.71 -27.11 -8.32
N GLU A 31 -3.29 -27.95 -7.46
CA GLU A 31 -4.56 -28.64 -7.73
C GLU A 31 -5.72 -27.64 -7.92
N ALA A 32 -5.78 -26.59 -7.10
CA ALA A 32 -6.82 -25.55 -7.19
C ALA A 32 -6.77 -24.73 -8.48
N GLN A 33 -5.66 -24.72 -9.20
CA GLN A 33 -5.52 -24.07 -10.51
C GLN A 33 -6.02 -24.94 -11.68
N THR A 34 -6.37 -26.21 -11.43
CA THR A 34 -7.00 -27.09 -12.43
C THR A 34 -8.48 -26.73 -12.64
N PRO A 35 -9.10 -27.09 -13.79
CA PRO A 35 -10.52 -26.80 -14.05
C PRO A 35 -11.49 -27.39 -13.02
N GLU A 36 -11.14 -28.52 -12.40
CA GLU A 36 -11.93 -29.20 -11.37
C GLU A 36 -11.52 -28.79 -9.94
N GLY A 37 -10.43 -28.03 -9.80
CA GLY A 37 -9.88 -27.58 -8.54
C GLY A 37 -10.64 -26.40 -7.92
N SER A 38 -10.48 -26.21 -6.61
CA SER A 38 -11.07 -25.08 -5.91
C SER A 38 -10.11 -24.52 -4.86
N ILE A 39 -9.89 -23.20 -4.89
CA ILE A 39 -9.09 -22.50 -3.88
C ILE A 39 -9.67 -22.66 -2.47
N LEU A 40 -10.98 -22.92 -2.37
CA LEU A 40 -11.67 -23.13 -1.10
C LEU A 40 -11.24 -24.43 -0.41
N ASN A 41 -10.59 -25.35 -1.13
CA ASN A 41 -10.07 -26.60 -0.59
C ASN A 41 -8.63 -26.48 -0.04
N VAL A 42 -7.96 -25.35 -0.28
CA VAL A 42 -6.56 -25.15 0.13
C VAL A 42 -6.43 -24.86 1.62
N ASP A 43 -7.32 -24.04 2.17
CA ASP A 43 -7.32 -23.60 3.57
C ASP A 43 -8.35 -24.38 4.41
N ALA A 44 -8.26 -24.26 5.73
CA ALA A 44 -9.16 -24.97 6.64
C ALA A 44 -10.62 -24.47 6.51
N PRO A 45 -11.64 -25.34 6.65
CA PRO A 45 -13.05 -24.96 6.46
C PRO A 45 -13.52 -23.79 7.32
N GLU A 46 -13.03 -23.67 8.55
CA GLU A 46 -13.34 -22.55 9.44
C GLU A 46 -12.77 -21.21 8.92
N ARG A 47 -11.63 -21.23 8.22
CA ARG A 47 -11.04 -20.06 7.57
C ARG A 47 -11.83 -19.67 6.34
N VAL A 48 -12.23 -20.65 5.54
CA VAL A 48 -13.15 -20.44 4.42
C VAL A 48 -14.41 -19.74 4.91
N ALA A 49 -15.05 -20.25 5.96
CA ALA A 49 -16.26 -19.64 6.53
C ALA A 49 -16.05 -18.20 7.06
N LEU A 50 -14.86 -17.88 7.59
CA LEU A 50 -14.51 -16.50 7.97
C LEU A 50 -14.36 -15.61 6.73
N ARG A 51 -13.65 -16.09 5.70
CA ARG A 51 -13.46 -15.36 4.44
C ARG A 51 -14.77 -15.13 3.72
N SER A 52 -15.66 -16.13 3.63
CA SER A 52 -16.99 -16.00 3.03
C SER A 52 -17.82 -14.92 3.70
N ARG A 53 -17.90 -14.95 5.04
CA ARG A 53 -18.63 -13.93 5.79
C ARG A 53 -18.08 -12.53 5.61
N ARG A 54 -16.77 -12.39 5.39
CA ARG A 54 -16.12 -11.09 5.16
C ARG A 54 -16.40 -10.57 3.75
N VAL A 55 -16.21 -11.42 2.74
CA VAL A 55 -16.44 -11.08 1.32
C VAL A 55 -17.89 -10.69 1.08
N LEU A 56 -18.85 -11.44 1.62
CA LEU A 56 -20.28 -11.16 1.49
C LEU A 56 -20.74 -9.88 2.21
N ARG A 57 -19.90 -9.28 3.07
CA ARG A 57 -20.22 -8.00 3.73
C ARG A 57 -19.74 -6.79 2.95
N GLN A 58 -18.94 -6.97 1.90
CA GLN A 58 -18.40 -5.87 1.13
C GLN A 58 -19.46 -5.34 0.14
N PRO A 59 -19.78 -4.04 0.13
CA PRO A 59 -20.81 -3.47 -0.73
C PRO A 59 -20.59 -3.78 -2.21
N VAL A 60 -19.35 -3.64 -2.70
CA VAL A 60 -18.97 -3.91 -4.10
C VAL A 60 -19.29 -5.35 -4.51
N VAL A 61 -19.10 -6.31 -3.59
CA VAL A 61 -19.40 -7.72 -3.81
C VAL A 61 -20.91 -7.96 -3.82
N MET A 62 -21.64 -7.32 -2.90
CA MET A 62 -23.10 -7.43 -2.83
C MET A 62 -23.80 -6.80 -4.04
N ASP A 63 -23.25 -5.71 -4.58
CA ASP A 63 -23.75 -5.06 -5.79
C ASP A 63 -23.50 -5.92 -7.03
N ALA A 64 -22.30 -6.50 -7.14
CA ALA A 64 -21.99 -7.47 -8.20
C ALA A 64 -22.92 -8.70 -8.12
N LEU A 65 -23.19 -9.19 -6.91
CA LEU A 65 -24.11 -10.29 -6.67
C LEU A 65 -25.54 -9.98 -7.12
N ARG A 66 -26.06 -8.81 -6.74
CA ARG A 66 -27.39 -8.34 -7.16
C ARG A 66 -27.50 -8.23 -8.68
N ALA A 67 -26.48 -7.67 -9.34
CA ALA A 67 -26.44 -7.55 -10.79
C ALA A 67 -26.46 -8.92 -11.51
N THR A 68 -25.87 -9.97 -10.91
CA THR A 68 -25.89 -11.32 -11.48
C THR A 68 -27.16 -12.12 -11.14
N ALA A 69 -27.76 -11.89 -9.97
CA ALA A 69 -28.98 -12.56 -9.54
C ALA A 69 -30.19 -12.25 -10.44
N ASP A 70 -30.22 -11.08 -11.08
CA ASP A 70 -31.25 -10.69 -12.04
C ASP A 70 -31.17 -11.44 -13.39
N THR A 71 -30.18 -12.33 -13.59
CA THR A 71 -29.94 -13.02 -14.88
C THR A 71 -30.00 -14.56 -14.83
N SER A 72 -30.42 -15.20 -13.73
CA SER A 72 -30.55 -16.67 -13.69
C SER A 72 -31.79 -17.15 -12.91
N PRO A 73 -32.50 -18.20 -13.38
CA PRO A 73 -33.66 -18.73 -12.68
C PRO A 73 -33.23 -19.41 -11.38
N ALA A 74 -34.01 -19.17 -10.32
CA ALA A 74 -33.77 -19.63 -8.96
C ALA A 74 -33.54 -21.14 -8.85
N ALA A 75 -32.37 -21.53 -8.36
CA ALA A 75 -32.10 -22.84 -7.77
C ALA A 75 -31.31 -22.65 -6.47
N GLU A 76 -31.95 -22.98 -5.35
CA GLU A 76 -31.42 -23.28 -4.02
C GLU A 76 -30.22 -22.44 -3.51
N GLY A 77 -30.53 -21.45 -2.67
CA GLY A 77 -29.61 -20.44 -2.09
C GLY A 77 -28.50 -20.93 -1.15
N ARG A 78 -28.08 -22.19 -1.21
CA ARG A 78 -26.81 -22.65 -0.60
C ARG A 78 -25.76 -23.01 -1.65
N VAL A 79 -26.17 -23.52 -2.81
CA VAL A 79 -25.27 -23.87 -3.93
C VAL A 79 -24.81 -22.61 -4.66
N GLN A 80 -25.68 -21.59 -4.75
CA GLN A 80 -25.32 -20.28 -5.31
C GLN A 80 -24.21 -19.57 -4.52
N ASP A 81 -24.28 -19.59 -3.18
CA ASP A 81 -23.31 -18.90 -2.32
C ASP A 81 -21.88 -19.44 -2.49
N VAL A 82 -21.73 -20.76 -2.68
CA VAL A 82 -20.41 -21.40 -2.87
C VAL A 82 -19.81 -21.06 -4.24
N HIS A 83 -20.60 -21.14 -5.31
CA HIS A 83 -20.11 -20.78 -6.66
C HIS A 83 -19.81 -19.29 -6.82
N VAL A 84 -20.61 -18.43 -6.18
CA VAL A 84 -20.34 -17.00 -6.10
C VAL A 84 -19.02 -16.74 -5.37
N LEU A 85 -18.85 -17.38 -4.21
CA LEU A 85 -17.65 -17.24 -3.41
C LEU A 85 -16.42 -17.70 -4.18
N GLU A 86 -16.51 -18.84 -4.86
CA GLU A 86 -15.47 -19.35 -5.75
C GLU A 86 -15.22 -18.42 -6.94
N ARG A 87 -16.21 -17.71 -7.46
CA ARG A 87 -15.97 -16.69 -8.50
C ARG A 87 -15.28 -15.44 -7.98
N ILE A 88 -15.47 -15.10 -6.71
CA ILE A 88 -14.88 -13.90 -6.08
C ILE A 88 -13.49 -14.19 -5.50
N ILE A 89 -13.30 -15.40 -4.97
CA ILE A 89 -12.07 -15.85 -4.29
C ILE A 89 -11.21 -16.68 -5.25
N GLY A 90 -11.82 -17.47 -6.12
CA GLY A 90 -11.19 -18.54 -6.87
C GLY A 90 -10.60 -18.14 -8.22
N GLY A 91 -9.30 -18.47 -8.35
CA GLY A 91 -8.67 -19.19 -9.46
C GLY A 91 -8.57 -18.50 -10.83
N ASN A 92 -9.48 -17.60 -11.18
CA ASN A 92 -9.43 -16.88 -12.44
C ASN A 92 -8.93 -15.46 -12.20
N ASN A 93 -7.85 -15.07 -12.89
CA ASN A 93 -7.22 -13.75 -12.83
C ASN A 93 -8.09 -12.62 -13.43
N LEU A 94 -9.39 -12.86 -13.65
CA LEU A 94 -10.34 -11.84 -14.11
C LEU A 94 -10.76 -10.94 -12.96
N LEU A 95 -10.07 -9.81 -12.83
CA LEU A 95 -10.45 -8.74 -11.91
C LEU A 95 -11.23 -7.66 -12.67
N GLY A 96 -12.29 -7.15 -12.07
CA GLY A 96 -13.04 -6.02 -12.63
C GLY A 96 -12.18 -4.75 -12.64
N ILE A 97 -12.44 -3.82 -13.59
CA ILE A 97 -11.62 -2.61 -13.78
C ILE A 97 -11.47 -1.75 -12.52
N ALA A 98 -12.49 -1.75 -11.65
CA ALA A 98 -12.48 -1.08 -10.36
C ALA A 98 -11.29 -1.51 -9.46
N PHE A 99 -10.76 -2.71 -9.64
CA PHE A 99 -9.54 -3.17 -8.95
C PHE A 99 -8.37 -2.21 -9.18
N LEU A 100 -8.16 -1.74 -10.41
CA LEU A 100 -7.06 -0.82 -10.74
C LEU A 100 -7.30 0.58 -10.17
N GLU A 101 -8.54 1.07 -10.23
CA GLU A 101 -8.91 2.39 -9.69
C GLU A 101 -8.75 2.45 -8.16
N LEU A 102 -9.18 1.40 -7.47
CA LEU A 102 -8.98 1.25 -6.04
C LEU A 102 -7.49 1.11 -5.70
N GLY A 103 -6.74 0.33 -6.48
CA GLY A 103 -5.29 0.18 -6.36
C GLY A 103 -4.56 1.52 -6.45
N SER A 104 -4.91 2.32 -7.45
CA SER A 104 -4.40 3.69 -7.61
C SER A 104 -4.72 4.55 -6.37
N THR A 105 -5.95 4.46 -5.85
CA THR A 105 -6.38 5.21 -4.67
C THR A 105 -5.57 4.83 -3.42
N VAL A 106 -5.44 3.54 -3.10
CA VAL A 106 -4.69 3.10 -1.91
C VAL A 106 -3.20 3.37 -2.04
N SER A 107 -2.64 3.34 -3.25
CA SER A 107 -1.24 3.64 -3.53
C SER A 107 -0.81 5.04 -3.12
N ARG A 108 -1.75 6.00 -3.03
CA ARG A 108 -1.47 7.40 -2.66
C ARG A 108 -0.87 7.52 -1.27
N SER A 109 -1.29 6.64 -0.37
CA SER A 109 -0.86 6.61 1.03
C SER A 109 0.45 5.82 1.25
N VAL A 110 1.03 5.26 0.19
CA VAL A 110 2.31 4.54 0.21
C VAL A 110 3.40 5.47 -0.33
N GLY A 111 4.51 5.57 0.40
CA GLY A 111 5.63 6.42 0.06
C GLY A 111 6.98 5.76 0.31
N ARG A 112 8.01 6.36 -0.28
CA ARG A 112 9.41 5.98 -0.08
C ARG A 112 9.91 6.60 1.20
N ILE A 113 10.47 5.79 2.10
CA ILE A 113 11.21 6.31 3.24
C ILE A 113 12.63 6.61 2.79
N ILE A 114 13.01 7.88 2.85
CA ILE A 114 14.39 8.31 2.64
C ILE A 114 15.07 8.27 4.00
N VAL A 115 15.85 7.23 4.25
CA VAL A 115 16.50 6.99 5.53
C VAL A 115 17.77 7.81 5.60
N ARG A 116 17.90 8.63 6.64
CA ARG A 116 18.99 9.60 6.76
C ARG A 116 19.56 9.61 8.16
N ASP A 117 20.84 9.92 8.24
CA ASP A 117 21.39 10.51 9.46
C ASP A 117 21.46 12.05 9.29
N ARG A 118 22.07 12.75 10.25
CA ARG A 118 22.24 14.21 10.20
C ARG A 118 22.99 14.68 8.94
N PHE A 119 23.82 13.85 8.33
CA PHE A 119 24.79 14.23 7.32
C PHE A 119 24.47 13.69 5.92
N GLN A 120 23.90 12.49 5.79
CA GLN A 120 23.72 11.82 4.50
C GLN A 120 22.54 10.84 4.46
N ILE A 121 22.15 10.45 3.25
CA ILE A 121 21.22 9.35 3.00
C ILE A 121 21.94 8.04 3.31
N ARG A 122 21.29 7.16 4.07
CA ARG A 122 21.81 5.85 4.48
C ARG A 122 21.14 4.69 3.74
N GLY A 123 19.96 4.93 3.19
CA GLY A 123 19.24 3.95 2.38
C GLY A 123 17.80 4.37 2.13
N PHE A 124 17.05 3.43 1.58
CA PHE A 124 15.64 3.58 1.29
C PHE A 124 14.86 2.40 1.84
N GLY A 125 13.59 2.65 2.15
CA GLY A 125 12.59 1.64 2.46
C GLY A 125 11.24 2.11 1.96
N THR A 126 10.20 1.35 2.28
CA THR A 126 8.81 1.72 2.03
C THR A 126 8.09 1.97 3.34
N GLY A 127 7.12 2.89 3.33
CA GLY A 127 6.20 3.10 4.44
C GLY A 127 4.84 3.53 3.93
N PHE A 128 3.82 3.39 4.76
CA PHE A 128 2.46 3.77 4.40
C PHE A 128 1.65 4.29 5.57
N MET A 129 0.70 5.17 5.29
CA MET A 129 -0.18 5.76 6.29
C MET A 129 -1.24 4.74 6.75
N ILE A 130 -1.38 4.56 8.07
CA ILE A 130 -2.39 3.71 8.71
C ILE A 130 -3.46 4.52 9.47
N SER A 131 -3.20 5.81 9.66
CA SER A 131 -4.14 6.80 10.21
C SER A 131 -3.84 8.18 9.59
N PRO A 132 -4.64 9.23 9.87
CA PRO A 132 -4.39 10.57 9.34
C PRO A 132 -2.99 11.14 9.60
N ARG A 133 -2.30 10.68 10.67
CA ARG A 133 -0.98 11.18 11.07
C ARG A 133 0.07 10.09 11.31
N LEU A 134 -0.28 8.81 11.36
CA LEU A 134 0.67 7.72 11.65
C LEU A 134 1.02 6.90 10.40
N ALA A 135 2.32 6.72 10.18
CA ALA A 135 2.87 5.81 9.16
C ALA A 135 3.46 4.55 9.80
N LEU A 136 3.39 3.44 9.06
CA LEU A 136 3.92 2.13 9.42
C LEU A 136 5.08 1.76 8.48
N THR A 137 6.14 1.19 9.05
CA THR A 137 7.30 0.60 8.35
C THR A 137 8.00 -0.42 9.26
N ASN A 138 9.15 -0.96 8.87
CA ASN A 138 9.92 -1.89 9.71
C ASN A 138 10.80 -1.19 10.75
N ASN A 139 11.11 -1.90 11.83
CA ASN A 139 12.12 -1.46 12.80
C ASN A 139 13.48 -1.31 12.13
N HIS A 140 13.91 -2.28 11.32
CA HIS A 140 15.19 -2.14 10.65
C HIS A 140 15.24 -0.97 9.65
N VAL A 141 14.07 -0.45 9.23
CA VAL A 141 13.95 0.78 8.45
C VAL A 141 14.13 2.03 9.30
N LEU A 142 13.42 2.12 10.41
CA LEU A 142 13.51 3.22 11.37
C LEU A 142 13.72 2.65 12.78
N PRO A 143 14.97 2.34 13.16
CA PRO A 143 15.24 1.57 14.38
C PRO A 143 15.04 2.38 15.66
N ASP A 144 15.14 3.70 15.56
CA ASP A 144 15.06 4.61 16.70
C ASP A 144 14.53 6.00 16.30
N ALA A 145 14.12 6.76 17.32
CA ALA A 145 13.61 8.12 17.15
C ALA A 145 14.62 9.08 16.49
N PRO A 146 15.93 9.08 16.81
CA PRO A 146 16.91 9.87 16.08
C PRO A 146 16.94 9.58 14.57
N SER A 147 16.92 8.32 14.16
CA SER A 147 16.90 7.91 12.76
C SER A 147 15.62 8.39 12.07
N ALA A 148 14.47 8.23 12.71
CA ALA A 148 13.20 8.75 12.21
C ALA A 148 13.24 10.27 12.02
N ARG A 149 13.73 11.03 13.02
CA ARG A 149 13.78 12.50 12.99
C ARG A 149 14.51 13.09 11.79
N PHE A 150 15.58 12.44 11.34
CA PHE A 150 16.34 12.91 10.17
C PHE A 150 15.79 12.38 8.84
N SER A 151 15.02 11.30 8.90
CA SER A 151 14.42 10.63 7.75
C SER A 151 13.14 11.31 7.30
N ARG A 152 12.66 10.94 6.11
CA ARG A 152 11.49 11.55 5.47
C ARG A 152 10.61 10.49 4.83
N LEU A 153 9.32 10.75 4.79
CA LEU A 153 8.38 10.00 3.95
C LEU A 153 8.09 10.80 2.68
N GLU A 154 8.36 10.20 1.52
CA GLU A 154 8.21 10.83 0.22
C GLU A 154 7.07 10.17 -0.56
N PHE A 155 6.04 10.96 -0.88
CA PHE A 155 4.94 10.54 -1.73
C PHE A 155 5.13 10.98 -3.18
N ASN A 156 4.38 10.35 -4.08
CA ASN A 156 4.39 10.61 -5.53
C ASN A 156 5.75 10.44 -6.22
N PHE A 157 6.70 9.73 -5.63
CA PHE A 157 7.91 9.30 -6.35
C PHE A 157 7.56 8.18 -7.33
N GLN A 158 7.00 8.56 -8.47
CA GLN A 158 6.49 7.69 -9.52
C GLN A 158 6.26 8.49 -10.81
N ASN A 159 6.10 7.80 -11.94
CA ASN A 159 5.62 8.41 -13.18
C ASN A 159 4.10 8.60 -13.20
N GLY A 160 3.66 9.67 -13.85
CA GLY A 160 2.27 9.93 -14.19
C GLY A 160 1.84 9.26 -15.50
N LEU A 161 0.60 9.50 -15.92
CA LEU A 161 0.03 8.91 -17.15
C LEU A 161 0.77 9.32 -18.43
N SER A 162 1.48 10.45 -18.42
CA SER A 162 2.33 10.90 -19.53
C SER A 162 3.69 10.19 -19.61
N GLY A 163 4.00 9.33 -18.64
CA GLY A 163 5.32 8.72 -18.47
C GLY A 163 6.36 9.67 -17.88
N LEU A 164 5.97 10.88 -17.48
CA LEU A 164 6.85 11.84 -16.80
C LEU A 164 6.75 11.71 -15.28
N PRO A 165 7.84 11.95 -14.52
CA PRO A 165 7.80 11.95 -13.07
C PRO A 165 6.77 12.94 -12.52
N LEU A 166 6.02 12.52 -11.51
CA LEU A 166 5.17 13.42 -10.73
C LEU A 166 6.02 14.30 -9.80
N THR A 167 5.45 15.43 -9.39
CA THR A 167 6.01 16.22 -8.31
C THR A 167 5.95 15.42 -7.01
N THR A 168 7.13 15.13 -6.44
CA THR A 168 7.27 14.45 -5.15
C THR A 168 6.91 15.37 -4.00
N SER A 169 6.32 14.83 -2.94
CA SER A 169 6.07 15.58 -1.70
C SER A 169 6.75 14.88 -0.53
N GLN A 170 7.73 15.54 0.09
CA GLN A 170 8.46 15.01 1.24
C GLN A 170 7.87 15.55 2.54
N PHE A 171 7.63 14.67 3.49
CA PHE A 171 7.16 14.99 4.83
C PHE A 171 8.21 14.60 5.86
N ASP A 172 8.44 15.48 6.83
CA ASP A 172 9.30 15.15 7.97
C ASP A 172 8.56 14.14 8.87
N LEU A 173 9.33 13.22 9.46
CA LEU A 173 8.81 12.31 10.49
C LEU A 173 8.94 12.98 11.86
N GLU A 174 7.93 12.81 12.71
CA GLU A 174 7.77 13.48 13.99
C GLU A 174 7.79 12.48 15.16
N PRO A 175 8.95 11.86 15.47
CA PRO A 175 9.02 10.86 16.54
C PRO A 175 8.70 11.41 17.94
N ASP A 176 8.79 12.74 18.14
CA ASP A 176 8.35 13.38 19.39
C ASP A 176 6.83 13.51 19.52
N THR A 177 6.12 13.47 18.38
CA THR A 177 4.65 13.48 18.36
C THR A 177 4.12 12.08 18.62
N PHE A 178 4.69 11.07 17.97
CA PHE A 178 4.42 9.66 18.22
C PHE A 178 5.55 8.80 17.65
N PHE A 179 6.10 7.91 18.47
CA PHE A 179 7.03 6.88 18.03
C PHE A 179 6.88 5.61 18.86
N ARG A 180 6.73 4.49 18.16
CA ARG A 180 6.72 3.14 18.74
C ARG A 180 7.46 2.20 17.81
N THR A 181 8.32 1.36 18.36
CA THR A 181 9.10 0.41 17.59
C THR A 181 9.33 -0.88 18.38
N ASP A 182 9.45 -1.99 17.67
CA ASP A 182 9.76 -3.30 18.23
C ASP A 182 10.71 -4.05 17.28
N ALA A 183 11.90 -4.35 17.78
CA ALA A 183 12.92 -5.06 17.01
C ALA A 183 12.61 -6.56 16.84
N GLY A 184 11.85 -7.16 17.78
CA GLY A 184 11.51 -8.58 17.72
C GLY A 184 10.46 -8.89 16.66
N LEU A 185 9.43 -8.04 16.57
CA LEU A 185 8.41 -8.09 15.52
C LEU A 185 8.85 -7.39 14.23
N ASP A 186 9.89 -6.56 14.30
CA ASP A 186 10.44 -5.75 13.20
C ASP A 186 9.46 -4.70 12.65
N VAL A 187 8.90 -3.88 13.54
CA VAL A 187 7.90 -2.87 13.21
C VAL A 187 8.23 -1.50 13.82
N THR A 188 7.96 -0.43 13.08
CA THR A 188 7.97 0.95 13.56
C THR A 188 6.71 1.68 13.12
N ILE A 189 6.11 2.42 14.05
CA ILE A 189 5.04 3.39 13.81
C ILE A 189 5.52 4.76 14.24
N VAL A 190 5.37 5.75 13.36
CA VAL A 190 5.86 7.11 13.59
C VAL A 190 4.86 8.13 13.06
N ALA A 191 4.72 9.27 13.75
CA ALA A 191 3.94 10.38 13.24
C ALA A 191 4.63 11.04 12.03
N VAL A 192 3.82 11.54 11.10
CA VAL A 192 4.25 12.26 9.89
C VAL A 192 3.74 13.68 9.95
N ALA A 193 4.54 14.68 9.59
CA ALA A 193 4.15 16.10 9.60
C ALA A 193 2.83 16.36 8.83
N ALA A 194 2.00 17.29 9.30
CA ALA A 194 0.72 17.61 8.65
C ALA A 194 0.87 18.25 7.26
N GLN A 195 2.05 18.80 6.99
CA GLN A 195 2.38 19.63 5.84
C GLN A 195 3.71 19.16 5.27
N SER A 196 3.82 19.17 3.95
CA SER A 196 5.06 18.80 3.29
C SER A 196 6.15 19.81 3.64
N ARG A 197 7.40 19.36 3.64
CA ARG A 197 8.56 20.21 3.78
C ARG A 197 8.56 21.24 2.62
N PRO A 198 8.77 22.54 2.88
CA PRO A 198 8.98 23.51 1.83
C PRO A 198 10.25 23.17 1.04
N ASP A 199 10.12 23.06 -0.28
CA ASP A 199 11.24 22.86 -1.22
C ASP A 199 11.65 24.16 -1.94
N GLY A 200 10.91 25.25 -1.71
CA GLY A 200 11.15 26.57 -2.30
C GLY A 200 10.65 26.69 -3.74
N THR A 201 10.07 25.64 -4.32
CA THR A 201 9.59 25.61 -5.71
C THR A 201 8.09 25.36 -5.79
N THR A 202 7.51 24.67 -4.81
CA THR A 202 6.08 24.36 -4.74
C THR A 202 5.46 24.77 -3.41
N ALA A 203 4.14 25.00 -3.42
CA ALA A 203 3.41 25.26 -2.19
C ALA A 203 3.38 24.00 -1.31
N SER A 204 3.45 24.18 0.01
CA SER A 204 3.28 23.08 0.96
C SER A 204 1.96 22.35 0.73
N VAL A 205 2.02 21.02 0.66
CA VAL A 205 0.87 20.14 0.42
C VAL A 205 0.44 19.53 1.76
N PRO A 206 -0.88 19.53 2.08
CA PRO A 206 -1.38 18.87 3.29
C PRO A 206 -1.29 17.34 3.17
N LEU A 207 -0.84 16.69 4.24
CA LEU A 207 -0.75 15.22 4.34
C LEU A 207 -2.10 14.54 4.05
N ALA A 208 -3.20 15.17 4.46
CA ALA A 208 -4.56 14.66 4.26
C ALA A 208 -4.88 14.32 2.79
N GLY A 209 -4.23 14.99 1.82
CA GLY A 209 -4.42 14.70 0.39
C GLY A 209 -3.90 13.32 -0.05
N PHE A 210 -3.03 12.67 0.74
CA PHE A 210 -2.50 11.33 0.46
C PHE A 210 -3.35 10.22 1.07
N GLY A 211 -4.21 10.55 2.04
CA GLY A 211 -5.08 9.58 2.72
C GLY A 211 -4.31 8.56 3.57
N PHE A 212 -5.00 7.48 3.93
CA PHE A 212 -4.44 6.36 4.69
C PHE A 212 -5.19 5.06 4.39
N ASN A 213 -4.55 3.94 4.66
CA ASN A 213 -5.15 2.61 4.52
C ASN A 213 -5.69 2.13 5.86
N ARG A 214 -6.97 1.73 5.88
CA ARG A 214 -7.63 1.29 7.12
C ARG A 214 -7.12 -0.10 7.52
N THR A 215 -6.75 -0.23 8.79
CA THR A 215 -6.29 -1.49 9.39
C THR A 215 -7.35 -2.08 10.31
N THR A 216 -7.39 -3.42 10.43
CA THR A 216 -8.28 -4.13 11.38
C THR A 216 -7.65 -5.42 11.90
N LYS A 217 -7.96 -5.75 13.16
CA LYS A 217 -7.60 -7.02 13.82
C LYS A 217 -8.41 -8.21 13.32
N ASP A 218 -9.52 -7.94 12.62
CA ASP A 218 -10.47 -8.95 12.17
C ASP A 218 -9.80 -10.01 11.28
N GLN A 219 -10.22 -11.26 11.46
CA GLN A 219 -9.74 -12.40 10.70
C GLN A 219 -10.52 -12.56 9.38
N GLY A 220 -10.13 -13.55 8.56
CA GLY A 220 -10.81 -13.87 7.30
C GLY A 220 -10.51 -12.90 6.15
N LYS A 221 -9.36 -12.20 6.17
CA LYS A 221 -8.95 -11.27 5.10
C LYS A 221 -8.44 -11.99 3.85
N ILE A 222 -7.89 -13.18 3.99
CA ILE A 222 -7.25 -13.94 2.91
C ILE A 222 -7.24 -15.43 3.27
N LEU A 223 -7.31 -16.31 2.27
CA LEU A 223 -7.08 -17.76 2.34
C LEU A 223 -5.70 -18.12 1.78
N LEU A 224 -5.18 -19.30 2.14
CA LEU A 224 -4.03 -19.88 1.46
C LEU A 224 -4.32 -20.02 -0.05
N GLY A 225 -3.34 -19.70 -0.88
CA GLY A 225 -3.42 -19.66 -2.35
C GLY A 225 -4.00 -18.37 -2.95
N GLU A 226 -4.66 -17.50 -2.17
CA GLU A 226 -5.09 -16.19 -2.69
C GLU A 226 -3.89 -15.27 -2.96
N SER A 227 -4.04 -14.37 -3.94
CA SER A 227 -3.05 -13.37 -4.32
C SER A 227 -2.84 -12.27 -3.26
N ILE A 228 -1.58 -11.88 -3.08
CA ILE A 228 -1.12 -10.76 -2.25
C ILE A 228 -0.55 -9.65 -3.13
N ASN A 229 -1.21 -8.51 -3.18
CA ASN A 229 -0.77 -7.34 -3.95
C ASN A 229 0.15 -6.46 -3.10
N ILE A 230 1.25 -5.99 -3.68
CA ILE A 230 2.27 -5.20 -2.95
C ILE A 230 2.59 -3.93 -3.69
N ILE A 231 2.55 -2.81 -2.97
CA ILE A 231 2.96 -1.49 -3.44
C ILE A 231 4.26 -1.12 -2.76
N GLN A 232 5.30 -0.80 -3.52
CA GLN A 232 6.67 -0.79 -3.02
C GLN A 232 7.59 0.18 -3.75
N HIS A 233 8.73 0.48 -3.13
CA HIS A 233 9.86 1.21 -3.72
C HIS A 233 11.09 0.30 -3.79
N PRO A 234 11.09 -0.72 -4.67
CA PRO A 234 12.21 -1.65 -4.80
C PRO A 234 13.46 -0.88 -5.25
N GLU A 235 14.61 -1.20 -4.64
CA GLU A 235 15.90 -0.53 -4.80
C GLU A 235 15.86 0.98 -4.46
N GLY A 236 14.82 1.42 -3.74
CA GLY A 236 14.52 2.83 -3.54
C GLY A 236 14.08 3.54 -4.82
N GLN A 237 13.71 2.83 -5.88
CA GLN A 237 13.25 3.39 -7.14
C GLN A 237 11.81 3.91 -7.05
N GLU A 238 11.30 4.38 -8.18
CA GLU A 238 9.91 4.80 -8.33
C GLU A 238 8.94 3.72 -7.84
N LYS A 239 7.76 4.16 -7.39
CA LYS A 239 6.72 3.28 -6.86
C LYS A 239 6.32 2.24 -7.90
N GLN A 240 6.33 0.99 -7.48
CA GLN A 240 5.99 -0.16 -8.30
C GLN A 240 4.94 -1.02 -7.60
N LEU A 241 4.22 -1.82 -8.39
CA LEU A 241 3.14 -2.68 -7.95
C LEU A 241 3.39 -4.11 -8.43
N ALA A 242 3.37 -5.08 -7.52
CA ALA A 242 3.42 -6.51 -7.83
C ALA A 242 2.00 -7.11 -7.72
N LEU A 243 1.48 -7.65 -8.83
CA LEU A 243 0.12 -8.21 -8.96
C LEU A 243 0.07 -9.66 -9.44
N GLN A 244 1.20 -10.19 -9.91
CA GLN A 244 1.28 -11.51 -10.54
C GLN A 244 2.23 -12.38 -9.74
N GLN A 245 1.98 -13.71 -9.77
CA GLN A 245 2.83 -14.71 -9.13
C GLN A 245 3.05 -14.42 -7.63
N ASN A 246 1.97 -14.04 -6.96
CA ASN A 246 2.01 -13.38 -5.66
C ASN A 246 1.22 -14.10 -4.56
N GLU A 247 1.21 -15.44 -4.56
CA GLU A 247 0.30 -16.27 -3.77
C GLU A 247 0.71 -16.42 -2.30
N LEU A 248 -0.27 -16.45 -1.40
CA LEU A 248 -0.07 -16.81 0.01
C LEU A 248 0.16 -18.32 0.15
N ILE A 249 1.35 -18.73 0.59
CA ILE A 249 1.72 -20.16 0.71
C ILE A 249 1.75 -20.68 2.15
N ASP A 250 1.88 -19.80 3.14
CA ASP A 250 1.81 -20.22 4.54
C ASP A 250 1.33 -19.11 5.48
N ARG A 251 0.77 -19.51 6.62
CA ARG A 251 0.25 -18.61 7.65
C ARG A 251 0.66 -19.09 9.04
N PHE A 252 1.32 -18.19 9.76
CA PHE A 252 1.69 -18.32 11.17
C PHE A 252 0.82 -17.39 12.03
N ASP A 253 0.99 -17.45 13.35
CA ASP A 253 0.31 -16.54 14.28
C ASP A 253 0.68 -15.08 14.01
N GLN A 254 1.96 -14.79 13.80
CA GLN A 254 2.48 -13.45 13.57
C GLN A 254 2.87 -13.15 12.13
N PHE A 255 3.10 -14.18 11.31
CA PHE A 255 3.71 -14.03 9.99
C PHE A 255 2.88 -14.67 8.87
N LEU A 256 3.15 -14.24 7.64
CA LEU A 256 2.66 -14.82 6.39
C LEU A 256 3.88 -15.16 5.53
N HIS A 257 3.87 -16.31 4.87
CA HIS A 257 4.79 -16.59 3.75
C HIS A 257 4.04 -16.53 2.44
N TYR A 258 4.67 -15.94 1.44
CA TYR A 258 4.08 -15.74 0.12
C TYR A 258 5.15 -15.63 -0.96
N HIS A 259 4.76 -15.90 -2.19
CA HIS A 259 5.56 -15.55 -3.37
C HIS A 259 5.26 -14.11 -3.77
N THR A 260 6.24 -13.40 -4.31
CA THR A 260 6.11 -12.08 -4.95
C THR A 260 7.52 -11.63 -5.39
N ASP A 261 7.57 -10.67 -6.30
CA ASP A 261 8.81 -9.97 -6.63
C ASP A 261 9.08 -8.85 -5.62
N THR A 262 10.20 -8.95 -4.91
CA THR A 262 10.70 -7.93 -3.97
C THR A 262 12.21 -7.75 -4.17
N SER A 263 12.69 -6.55 -3.86
CA SER A 263 14.12 -6.20 -3.89
C SER A 263 14.46 -5.36 -2.66
N PRO A 264 15.75 -5.17 -2.32
CA PRO A 264 16.14 -4.27 -1.23
C PRO A 264 15.44 -2.91 -1.36
N GLY A 265 14.78 -2.40 -0.31
CA GLY A 265 13.95 -1.18 -0.39
C GLY A 265 12.43 -1.44 -0.38
N SER A 266 12.01 -2.67 -0.69
CA SER A 266 10.64 -3.16 -0.48
C SER A 266 10.28 -3.30 1.01
N SER A 267 11.26 -3.38 1.91
CA SER A 267 11.03 -3.44 3.37
C SER A 267 10.07 -2.34 3.83
N GLY A 268 9.00 -2.73 4.49
CA GLY A 268 7.98 -1.84 5.02
C GLY A 268 6.79 -1.64 4.09
N SER A 269 6.75 -2.35 2.97
CA SER A 269 5.62 -2.32 2.04
C SER A 269 4.36 -2.97 2.61
N PRO A 270 3.18 -2.39 2.36
CA PRO A 270 1.91 -3.01 2.69
C PRO A 270 1.64 -4.23 1.81
N LEU A 271 1.08 -5.27 2.42
CA LEU A 271 0.53 -6.43 1.75
C LEU A 271 -1.00 -6.28 1.66
N PHE A 272 -1.58 -6.44 0.49
CA PHE A 272 -3.02 -6.29 0.26
C PHE A 272 -3.65 -7.57 -0.31
N ASN A 273 -4.93 -7.82 -0.03
CA ASN A 273 -5.74 -8.75 -0.83
C ASN A 273 -6.31 -8.06 -2.08
N ASN A 274 -7.12 -8.78 -2.87
CA ASN A 274 -7.79 -8.24 -4.06
C ASN A 274 -8.87 -7.18 -3.77
N GLN A 275 -9.23 -6.98 -2.50
CA GLN A 275 -10.13 -5.92 -2.06
C GLN A 275 -9.38 -4.76 -1.40
N TRP A 276 -8.06 -4.71 -1.59
CA TRP A 276 -7.17 -3.68 -1.07
C TRP A 276 -7.22 -3.52 0.45
N GLU A 277 -7.58 -4.59 1.17
CA GLU A 277 -7.47 -4.65 2.62
C GLU A 277 -6.03 -5.00 3.01
N ILE A 278 -5.48 -4.30 4.01
CA ILE A 278 -4.14 -4.62 4.51
C ILE A 278 -4.15 -5.99 5.19
N LEU A 279 -3.21 -6.83 4.78
CA LEU A 279 -2.90 -8.14 5.34
C LEU A 279 -1.72 -8.07 6.31
N GLY A 280 -0.74 -7.23 6.01
CA GLY A 280 0.50 -7.16 6.75
C GLY A 280 1.53 -6.19 6.19
N LEU A 281 2.75 -6.36 6.68
CA LEU A 281 3.93 -5.55 6.40
C LEU A 281 5.05 -6.47 5.88
N HIS A 282 5.52 -6.28 4.65
CA HIS A 282 6.70 -6.99 4.17
C HIS A 282 7.93 -6.61 5.00
N HIS A 283 8.75 -7.58 5.41
CA HIS A 283 9.94 -7.29 6.21
C HIS A 283 11.17 -8.15 5.89
N SER A 284 10.98 -9.34 5.31
CA SER A 284 12.07 -10.29 5.11
C SER A 284 11.81 -11.17 3.89
N GLY A 285 12.88 -11.76 3.37
CA GLY A 285 12.87 -12.79 2.35
C GLY A 285 13.46 -14.10 2.88
N VAL A 286 13.14 -15.21 2.21
CA VAL A 286 13.74 -16.51 2.46
C VAL A 286 14.74 -16.79 1.33
N PRO A 287 16.06 -16.77 1.59
CA PRO A 287 17.04 -17.12 0.58
C PRO A 287 17.10 -18.64 0.37
N ALA A 288 17.35 -19.06 -0.87
CA ALA A 288 17.77 -20.42 -1.16
C ALA A 288 19.08 -20.73 -0.43
N ARG A 289 19.21 -21.96 0.07
CA ARG A 289 20.43 -22.43 0.74
C ARG A 289 20.83 -23.82 0.25
N ASN A 290 22.13 -24.08 0.20
CA ASN A 290 22.66 -25.43 -0.05
C ASN A 290 22.56 -26.32 1.20
N GLU A 291 23.01 -27.58 1.09
CA GLU A 291 23.01 -28.54 2.20
C GLU A 291 23.89 -28.10 3.39
N ALA A 292 24.94 -27.30 3.13
CA ALA A 292 25.80 -26.72 4.17
C ALA A 292 25.17 -25.49 4.84
N GLY A 293 23.99 -25.05 4.40
CA GLY A 293 23.28 -23.89 4.91
C GLY A 293 23.79 -22.56 4.36
N GLU A 294 24.62 -22.55 3.32
CA GLU A 294 25.13 -21.33 2.68
C GLU A 294 24.10 -20.75 1.72
N ILE A 295 23.99 -19.42 1.64
CA ILE A 295 23.03 -18.74 0.75
C ILE A 295 23.45 -18.95 -0.70
N LEU A 296 22.47 -19.22 -1.57
CA LEU A 296 22.69 -19.37 -3.00
C LEU A 296 22.32 -18.10 -3.76
N THR A 297 23.08 -17.85 -4.82
CA THR A 297 22.77 -16.86 -5.84
C THR A 297 21.82 -17.43 -6.90
N VAL A 298 21.24 -16.57 -7.73
CA VAL A 298 20.37 -16.94 -8.86
C VAL A 298 21.04 -17.85 -9.90
N ASP A 299 22.38 -17.82 -9.99
CA ASP A 299 23.17 -18.71 -10.86
C ASP A 299 23.61 -20.02 -10.18
N GLY A 300 23.16 -20.26 -8.93
CA GLY A 300 23.43 -21.48 -8.17
C GLY A 300 24.80 -21.53 -7.49
N THR A 301 25.53 -20.41 -7.43
CA THR A 301 26.79 -20.30 -6.68
C THR A 301 26.54 -19.85 -5.24
N VAL A 302 27.56 -19.94 -4.37
CA VAL A 302 27.45 -19.46 -2.99
C VAL A 302 27.55 -17.94 -2.97
N TRP A 303 26.58 -17.30 -2.33
CA TRP A 303 26.59 -15.87 -2.10
C TRP A 303 27.48 -15.50 -0.90
N ASP A 304 28.27 -14.44 -1.04
CA ASP A 304 29.03 -13.83 0.06
C ASP A 304 28.73 -12.33 0.24
N LYS A 305 29.10 -11.78 1.41
CA LYS A 305 28.77 -10.39 1.80
C LYS A 305 29.43 -9.30 0.93
N THR A 306 30.35 -9.65 0.03
CA THR A 306 30.98 -8.74 -0.94
C THR A 306 30.18 -8.61 -2.24
N GLN A 307 29.26 -9.54 -2.49
CA GLN A 307 28.38 -9.53 -3.65
C GLN A 307 27.10 -8.71 -3.38
N ASP A 308 26.47 -8.28 -4.47
CA ASP A 308 25.18 -7.60 -4.41
C ASP A 308 24.07 -8.54 -3.88
N GLU A 309 23.19 -8.03 -3.02
CA GLU A 309 22.03 -8.76 -2.50
C GLU A 309 21.02 -9.09 -3.62
N LEU A 310 21.03 -8.34 -4.73
CA LEU A 310 20.25 -8.64 -5.93
C LEU A 310 20.61 -9.98 -6.58
N LYS A 311 21.78 -10.53 -6.24
CA LYS A 311 22.19 -11.85 -6.75
C LYS A 311 21.59 -12.99 -5.94
N ILE A 312 21.06 -12.75 -4.74
CA ILE A 312 20.50 -13.80 -3.88
C ILE A 312 19.28 -14.41 -4.57
N GLN A 313 19.22 -15.74 -4.59
CA GLN A 313 18.02 -16.44 -5.02
C GLN A 313 17.01 -16.44 -3.87
N TRP A 314 16.00 -15.58 -3.95
CA TRP A 314 14.89 -15.59 -3.01
C TRP A 314 13.84 -16.63 -3.43
N ILE A 315 13.41 -17.48 -2.49
CA ILE A 315 12.44 -18.55 -2.75
C ILE A 315 11.06 -18.27 -2.16
N ALA A 316 10.97 -17.37 -1.20
CA ALA A 316 9.72 -16.89 -0.62
C ALA A 316 9.95 -15.55 0.09
N ASN A 317 8.86 -14.90 0.44
CA ASN A 317 8.83 -13.68 1.25
C ASN A 317 8.16 -13.94 2.58
N GLU A 318 8.49 -13.13 3.58
CA GLU A 318 7.81 -13.09 4.86
C GLU A 318 7.28 -11.69 5.15
N GLY A 319 6.07 -11.66 5.69
CA GLY A 319 5.42 -10.43 6.13
C GLY A 319 4.76 -10.59 7.48
N ILE A 320 4.78 -9.51 8.26
CA ILE A 320 4.19 -9.46 9.59
C ILE A 320 2.69 -9.18 9.44
N ARG A 321 1.85 -10.01 10.06
CA ARG A 321 0.40 -9.88 10.00
C ARG A 321 -0.07 -8.58 10.65
N ILE A 322 -0.95 -7.85 9.97
CA ILE A 322 -1.50 -6.58 10.50
C ILE A 322 -2.25 -6.78 11.81
N SER A 323 -2.92 -7.93 11.99
CA SER A 323 -3.61 -8.25 13.25
C SER A 323 -2.63 -8.35 14.42
N SER A 324 -1.41 -8.81 14.17
CA SER A 324 -0.37 -8.99 15.17
C SER A 324 0.30 -7.66 15.50
N ILE A 325 0.56 -6.82 14.49
CA ILE A 325 1.00 -5.42 14.66
C ILE A 325 -0.01 -4.64 15.51
N LEU A 326 -1.30 -4.69 15.19
CA LEU A 326 -2.32 -3.97 15.96
C LEU A 326 -2.49 -4.52 17.38
N THR A 327 -2.22 -5.82 17.60
CA THR A 327 -2.26 -6.43 18.93
C THR A 327 -1.11 -5.91 19.79
N TRP A 328 0.11 -5.95 19.26
CA TRP A 328 1.29 -5.35 19.86
C TRP A 328 1.07 -3.85 20.17
N LEU A 329 0.58 -3.10 19.18
CA LEU A 329 0.32 -1.67 19.30
C LEU A 329 -0.69 -1.35 20.40
N GLY A 330 -1.72 -2.19 20.58
CA GLY A 330 -2.73 -2.03 21.63
C GLY A 330 -2.27 -2.41 23.03
N GLN A 331 -1.25 -3.27 23.16
CA GLN A 331 -0.67 -3.64 24.46
C GLN A 331 0.25 -2.54 25.02
N ALA A 332 0.77 -1.66 24.16
CA ALA A 332 1.74 -0.62 24.50
C ALA A 332 1.11 0.74 24.87
N ALA A 333 -0.14 0.75 25.36
CA ALA A 333 -0.88 1.97 25.70
C ALA A 333 -0.45 2.61 27.03
N ASP A 334 0.23 1.85 27.89
CA ASP A 334 0.72 2.34 29.18
C ASP A 334 1.83 3.38 28.97
N GLY A 335 1.73 4.50 29.69
CA GLY A 335 2.68 5.62 29.59
C GLY A 335 2.43 6.61 28.45
N LEU A 336 1.41 6.41 27.60
CA LEU A 336 1.03 7.39 26.58
C LEU A 336 0.34 8.62 27.18
N ASN A 337 0.73 9.79 26.70
CA ASN A 337 0.03 11.05 26.97
C ASN A 337 -1.29 11.13 26.17
N ALA A 338 -2.13 12.14 26.48
CA ALA A 338 -3.45 12.27 25.86
C ALA A 338 -3.40 12.39 24.33
N GLN A 339 -2.42 13.13 23.78
CA GLN A 339 -2.27 13.30 22.33
C GLN A 339 -1.85 12.00 21.65
N GLU A 340 -0.90 11.27 22.24
CA GLU A 340 -0.46 9.99 21.69
C GLU A 340 -1.58 8.93 21.74
N ARG A 341 -2.43 8.96 22.77
CA ARG A 341 -3.60 8.07 22.86
C ARG A 341 -4.61 8.32 21.74
N ILE A 342 -4.86 9.59 21.39
CA ILE A 342 -5.74 9.93 20.27
C ILE A 342 -5.17 9.36 18.97
N LEU A 343 -3.89 9.58 18.70
CA LEU A 343 -3.21 9.06 17.51
C LEU A 343 -3.23 7.53 17.46
N LEU A 344 -3.02 6.88 18.60
CA LEU A 344 -3.12 5.43 18.75
C LEU A 344 -4.53 4.93 18.43
N GLU A 345 -5.56 5.56 19.00
CA GLU A 345 -6.95 5.21 18.78
C GLU A 345 -7.34 5.37 17.30
N GLU A 346 -6.88 6.41 16.63
CA GLU A 346 -7.07 6.58 15.18
C GLU A 346 -6.40 5.48 14.35
N ALA A 347 -5.28 4.89 14.78
CA ALA A 347 -4.68 3.76 14.08
C ALA A 347 -5.38 2.42 14.38
N LEU A 348 -5.84 2.23 15.62
CA LEU A 348 -6.54 1.01 16.03
C LEU A 348 -7.99 0.96 15.51
N ASN A 349 -8.64 2.13 15.41
CA ASN A 349 -10.01 2.31 14.94
C ASN A 349 -10.06 3.43 13.88
N PRO A 350 -9.52 3.17 12.68
CA PRO A 350 -9.37 4.20 11.66
C PRO A 350 -10.72 4.83 11.28
N PRO A 351 -10.79 6.19 11.27
CA PRO A 351 -12.00 6.89 10.90
C PRO A 351 -12.40 6.54 9.47
N SER A 352 -13.68 6.74 9.15
CA SER A 352 -14.13 6.62 7.76
C SER A 352 -13.37 7.60 6.88
N LEU A 353 -12.90 7.12 5.72
CA LEU A 353 -12.32 8.01 4.73
C LEU A 353 -13.38 9.03 4.30
N PRO A 354 -13.02 10.30 4.06
CA PRO A 354 -13.95 11.28 3.52
C PRO A 354 -14.55 10.75 2.22
N THR A 355 -15.86 10.59 2.18
CA THR A 355 -16.58 10.20 0.97
C THR A 355 -16.61 11.39 0.01
N GLY A 356 -15.65 11.45 -0.91
CA GLY A 356 -15.68 12.38 -2.04
C GLY A 356 -14.32 12.51 -2.72
N PRO A 357 -14.25 12.64 -4.06
CA PRO A 357 -13.03 13.04 -4.72
C PRO A 357 -12.65 14.44 -4.21
N GLN A 358 -11.55 14.55 -3.47
CA GLN A 358 -10.93 15.85 -3.27
C GLN A 358 -10.32 16.25 -4.62
N GLN A 359 -11.07 17.02 -5.40
CA GLN A 359 -10.53 17.72 -6.56
C GLN A 359 -9.30 18.52 -6.11
N PRO A 360 -8.17 18.43 -6.84
CA PRO A 360 -7.06 19.35 -6.66
C PRO A 360 -7.58 20.79 -6.65
N ALA A 361 -7.05 21.61 -5.74
CA ALA A 361 -7.51 22.98 -5.50
C ALA A 361 -7.51 23.89 -6.75
N GLU A 362 -6.91 23.46 -7.85
CA GLU A 362 -6.86 24.17 -9.13
C GLU A 362 -8.20 24.12 -9.92
N GLU A 363 -9.08 23.13 -9.71
CA GLU A 363 -10.38 23.08 -10.39
C GLU A 363 -11.48 23.91 -9.69
N GLN A 364 -11.35 24.16 -8.38
CA GLN A 364 -12.36 24.93 -7.63
C GLN A 364 -12.34 26.44 -7.96
N GLN A 365 -11.23 26.98 -8.46
CA GLN A 365 -11.20 28.36 -8.97
C GLN A 365 -11.95 28.50 -10.30
N HIS A 366 -11.89 27.50 -11.19
CA HIS A 366 -12.62 27.52 -12.45
C HIS A 366 -14.14 27.33 -12.26
N SER A 367 -14.57 26.46 -11.34
CA SER A 367 -16.02 26.28 -11.08
C SER A 367 -16.67 27.44 -10.32
N ARG A 368 -15.92 28.20 -9.49
CA ARG A 368 -16.48 29.42 -8.84
C ARG A 368 -16.61 30.61 -9.79
N LEU A 369 -15.80 30.68 -10.85
CA LEU A 369 -15.94 31.69 -11.92
C LEU A 369 -17.12 31.37 -12.86
N ALA A 370 -17.52 30.10 -12.99
CA ALA A 370 -18.66 29.68 -13.80
C ALA A 370 -20.03 29.83 -13.12
N ALA A 371 -20.06 30.11 -11.80
CA ALA A 371 -21.28 30.17 -11.00
C ALA A 371 -21.80 31.60 -10.72
N GLN A 372 -21.47 32.57 -11.57
CA GLN A 372 -22.22 33.84 -11.57
C GLN A 372 -23.46 33.69 -12.48
N PRO A 373 -24.65 34.11 -12.04
CA PRO A 373 -25.83 34.06 -12.89
C PRO A 373 -25.64 35.02 -14.06
N VAL A 374 -25.56 34.47 -15.28
CA VAL A 374 -25.61 35.26 -16.51
C VAL A 374 -26.97 35.98 -16.55
N PRO A 375 -27.02 37.32 -16.71
CA PRO A 375 -28.30 38.01 -16.89
C PRO A 375 -28.94 37.51 -18.19
N ARG A 376 -30.18 37.03 -18.13
CA ARG A 376 -30.95 36.69 -19.34
C ARG A 376 -31.17 37.97 -20.16
N LEU A 377 -30.56 38.04 -21.34
CA LEU A 377 -30.85 39.08 -22.33
C LEU A 377 -32.11 38.71 -23.12
N PRO A 378 -32.96 39.69 -23.48
CA PRO A 378 -34.14 39.43 -24.31
C PRO A 378 -33.73 39.07 -25.74
N ALA A 379 -34.39 38.06 -26.31
CA ALA A 379 -34.19 37.64 -27.68
C ALA A 379 -34.69 38.72 -28.66
N THR A 380 -33.83 39.17 -29.58
CA THR A 380 -34.22 39.97 -30.74
C THR A 380 -34.42 39.05 -31.96
N THR A 381 -35.45 39.34 -32.75
CA THR A 381 -36.00 38.47 -33.81
C THR A 381 -35.14 38.24 -35.06
N ASP A 382 -33.91 38.76 -35.14
CA ASP A 382 -33.09 38.71 -36.36
C ASP A 382 -31.79 37.89 -36.25
N GLY A 383 -31.75 36.86 -35.40
CA GLY A 383 -30.73 35.80 -35.50
C GLY A 383 -29.27 36.19 -35.23
N ALA A 384 -29.01 37.38 -34.67
CA ALA A 384 -27.68 37.79 -34.22
C ALA A 384 -27.54 37.65 -32.69
N VAL A 385 -26.46 37.03 -32.23
CA VAL A 385 -26.11 36.91 -30.80
C VAL A 385 -24.84 37.74 -30.54
N ALA A 386 -24.91 38.70 -29.62
CA ALA A 386 -23.78 39.52 -29.20
C ALA A 386 -23.28 39.08 -27.82
N PHE A 387 -21.96 38.84 -27.70
CA PHE A 387 -21.29 38.54 -26.43
C PHE A 387 -20.33 39.70 -26.09
N THR A 388 -20.31 40.12 -24.82
CA THR A 388 -19.29 41.02 -24.29
C THR A 388 -18.28 40.18 -23.52
N ILE A 389 -17.04 40.09 -24.01
CA ILE A 389 -15.96 39.37 -23.32
C ILE A 389 -15.07 40.42 -22.64
N PRO A 390 -14.94 40.43 -21.30
CA PRO A 390 -13.97 41.28 -20.65
C PRO A 390 -12.55 40.75 -20.96
N LEU A 391 -11.83 41.46 -21.82
CA LEU A 391 -10.44 41.15 -22.16
C LEU A 391 -9.50 41.91 -21.23
N HIS A 392 -8.64 41.18 -20.50
CA HIS A 392 -7.48 41.77 -19.86
C HIS A 392 -6.24 41.51 -20.71
N ILE A 393 -5.77 42.54 -21.44
CA ILE A 393 -4.53 42.51 -22.21
C ILE A 393 -3.44 43.16 -21.35
N THR A 394 -2.36 42.41 -21.08
CA THR A 394 -1.14 42.98 -20.49
C THR A 394 -0.08 43.06 -21.58
N LEU A 395 0.27 44.28 -22.01
CA LEU A 395 1.42 44.53 -22.89
C LEU A 395 2.62 44.97 -22.04
N ARG A 396 3.75 44.27 -22.17
CA ARG A 396 5.06 44.74 -21.69
C ARG A 396 5.85 45.26 -22.89
N VAL A 397 6.10 46.57 -22.91
CA VAL A 397 7.04 47.19 -23.86
C VAL A 397 8.40 47.23 -23.18
N GLY A 398 9.42 46.65 -23.81
CA GLY A 398 10.79 46.66 -23.30
C GLY A 398 11.39 48.07 -23.29
N GLU A 399 12.27 48.35 -22.33
CA GLU A 399 12.96 49.62 -22.21
C GLU A 399 13.86 49.89 -23.43
N ILE A 400 13.78 51.11 -23.96
CA ILE A 400 14.70 51.62 -24.97
C ILE A 400 16.03 51.89 -24.27
N ARG A 401 17.07 51.14 -24.65
CA ARG A 401 18.45 51.52 -24.32
C ARG A 401 18.76 52.84 -25.02
N HIS A 402 18.99 53.89 -24.25
CA HIS A 402 19.72 55.05 -24.73
C HIS A 402 21.21 54.69 -24.72
N ASP A 403 21.74 54.35 -25.89
CA ASP A 403 23.16 54.54 -26.16
C ASP A 403 23.42 56.05 -26.16
N THR A 404 24.17 56.51 -25.17
CA THR A 404 24.84 57.81 -25.23
C THR A 404 26.30 57.50 -25.57
N GLY A 405 26.73 58.01 -26.72
CA GLY A 405 28.13 57.98 -27.16
C GLY A 405 29.02 58.97 -26.42
#